data_AF-A0A1W6B8G2-F1
#
_entry.id   AF-A0A1W6B8G2-F1
#
_cell.length_a   1.000
_cell.length_b   1.000
_cell.length_c   1.000
_cell.angle_alpha   90.00
_cell.angle_beta   90.00
_cell.angle_gamma   90.00
#
_symmetry.space_group_name_H-M   'P 1'
#
loop_
_entity.id
_entity.type
_entity.pdbx_description
1 polymer ?
#
loop_
_entity_poly.entity_id
_entity_poly.type
_entity_poly.pdbx_seq_one_letter_code
_entity_poly.pdbx_strand_id
1 'polypeptide(L)'
;MKSGYLALTTGICSLSFCSLSLAAETCRAIPEAIKQSNSVILLGGTAKGPVKQVVMGEFGKNVNSQKRVLGQFDRCGQLVVADISYDKNDQNIVLAMEQHIFRVNHGWLAEYQISVKVQKENALVEVNNKQGNISYMIGTQGNIISASDSFMLMGKKGFTETTYDYDPQMRLSSSTSRGSDRLTNGEYRYRWSKVGLLLGSSSAQSKESYTYDAQQRELGMRMVNTTSNGTITTLDECQSWDKIGNCTLSYSHETEIAGQETLQRQLGTAYRFEYWDSEAEKDGEEKR
;
A
#
# COMPACT_ATOMS: atom_id res chain seq x y z
N MET A 1 -9.40 30.90 -83.87
CA MET A 1 -9.11 31.59 -82.59
C MET A 1 -10.07 31.06 -81.53
N LYS A 2 -9.51 30.51 -80.44
CA LYS A 2 -9.98 30.34 -79.03
C LYS A 2 -11.49 30.00 -78.81
N SER A 3 -11.83 28.80 -78.30
CA SER A 3 -11.87 28.38 -76.87
C SER A 3 -12.96 29.13 -76.08
N GLY A 4 -13.87 28.52 -75.31
CA GLY A 4 -13.98 27.16 -74.78
C GLY A 4 -15.31 26.97 -74.03
N TYR A 5 -15.58 25.73 -73.64
CA TYR A 5 -16.77 25.27 -72.91
C TYR A 5 -16.66 25.59 -71.40
N LEU A 6 -17.74 26.08 -70.79
CA LEU A 6 -17.90 26.14 -69.34
C LEU A 6 -18.68 24.91 -68.86
N ALA A 7 -18.04 24.07 -68.05
CA ALA A 7 -18.66 22.93 -67.39
C ALA A 7 -18.98 23.26 -65.92
N LEU A 8 -20.16 22.82 -65.51
CA LEU A 8 -20.71 22.81 -64.14
C LEU A 8 -19.85 21.90 -63.23
N THR A 9 -19.50 22.35 -62.02
CA THR A 9 -19.02 21.46 -60.95
C THR A 9 -19.81 21.66 -59.67
N THR A 10 -20.62 20.66 -59.36
CA THR A 10 -21.26 20.40 -58.06
C THR A 10 -20.21 20.02 -57.02
N GLY A 11 -20.09 20.80 -55.94
CA GLY A 11 -19.21 20.50 -54.81
C GLY A 11 -19.88 19.53 -53.83
N ILE A 12 -19.23 18.39 -53.59
CA ILE A 12 -19.55 17.44 -52.52
C ILE A 12 -18.70 17.82 -51.30
N CYS A 13 -19.35 18.23 -50.22
CA CYS A 13 -18.70 18.52 -48.94
C CYS A 13 -18.55 17.20 -48.15
N SER A 14 -17.35 16.62 -48.16
CA SER A 14 -17.03 15.44 -47.36
C SER A 14 -16.83 15.84 -45.89
N LEU A 15 -17.76 15.42 -45.03
CA LEU A 15 -17.62 15.49 -43.57
C LEU A 15 -16.63 14.41 -43.12
N SER A 16 -15.38 14.81 -42.89
CA SER A 16 -14.38 13.97 -42.24
C SER A 16 -14.74 13.78 -40.76
N PHE A 17 -15.22 12.59 -40.41
CA PHE A 17 -15.33 12.14 -39.03
C PHE A 17 -13.91 11.97 -38.45
N CYS A 18 -13.48 12.92 -37.62
CA CYS A 18 -12.33 12.74 -36.75
C CYS A 18 -12.71 11.75 -35.65
N SER A 19 -12.31 10.49 -35.81
CA SER A 19 -12.27 9.54 -34.71
C SER A 19 -11.25 10.03 -33.68
N LEU A 20 -11.73 10.56 -32.56
CA LEU A 20 -10.92 10.77 -31.36
C LEU A 20 -10.52 9.39 -30.85
N SER A 21 -9.38 8.88 -31.31
CA SER A 21 -8.73 7.74 -30.67
C SER A 21 -8.25 8.22 -29.31
N LEU A 22 -9.03 7.95 -28.25
CA LEU A 22 -8.54 7.99 -26.87
C LEU A 22 -7.35 7.06 -26.83
N ALA A 23 -6.14 7.62 -26.80
CA ALA A 23 -4.92 6.84 -26.68
C ALA A 23 -5.04 5.99 -25.43
N ALA A 24 -5.24 4.68 -25.60
CA ALA A 24 -5.07 3.73 -24.52
C ALA A 24 -3.66 3.97 -23.97
N GLU A 25 -3.59 4.29 -22.68
CA GLU A 25 -2.32 4.53 -22.01
C GLU A 25 -1.43 3.29 -22.22
N THR A 26 -0.43 3.41 -23.09
CA THR A 26 0.46 2.29 -23.41
C THR A 26 1.38 2.10 -22.23
N CYS A 27 0.97 1.25 -21.29
CA CYS A 27 1.78 0.87 -20.16
C CYS A 27 3.10 0.29 -20.66
N ARG A 28 4.23 0.85 -20.22
CA ARG A 28 5.47 0.09 -20.23
C ARG A 28 5.22 -1.13 -19.36
N ALA A 29 5.42 -2.34 -19.89
CA ALA A 29 5.16 -3.57 -19.16
C ALA A 29 6.09 -3.65 -17.94
N ILE A 30 5.62 -3.20 -16.77
CA ILE A 30 6.31 -3.38 -15.51
C ILE A 30 5.98 -4.79 -15.02
N PRO A 31 6.99 -5.65 -14.77
CA PRO A 31 6.78 -6.99 -14.26
C PRO A 31 5.93 -7.00 -13.00
N GLU A 32 5.07 -8.01 -12.87
CA GLU A 32 4.22 -8.20 -11.68
C GLU A 32 5.03 -8.20 -10.38
N ALA A 33 6.20 -8.84 -10.38
CA ALA A 33 7.11 -8.88 -9.24
C ALA A 33 7.51 -7.47 -8.75
N ILE A 34 7.72 -6.52 -9.66
CA ILE A 34 8.05 -5.13 -9.31
C ILE A 34 6.84 -4.42 -8.72
N LYS A 35 5.65 -4.60 -9.30
CA LYS A 35 4.42 -4.00 -8.78
C LYS A 35 4.12 -4.47 -7.36
N GLN A 36 4.21 -5.79 -7.13
CA GLN A 36 4.01 -6.37 -5.80
C GLN A 36 5.08 -5.90 -4.81
N SER A 37 6.34 -5.82 -5.22
CA SER A 37 7.42 -5.31 -4.36
C SER A 37 7.21 -3.85 -3.97
N ASN A 38 6.84 -3.00 -4.94
CA ASN A 38 6.53 -1.59 -4.67
C ASN A 38 5.29 -1.46 -3.77
N SER A 39 4.28 -2.31 -3.94
CA SER A 39 3.10 -2.35 -3.06
C SER A 39 3.48 -2.75 -1.64
N VAL A 40 4.38 -3.72 -1.45
CA VAL A 40 4.91 -4.08 -0.12
C VAL A 40 5.65 -2.90 0.51
N ILE A 41 6.46 -2.17 -0.26
CA ILE A 41 7.22 -1.01 0.25
C ILE A 41 6.30 0.15 0.64
N LEU A 42 5.29 0.45 -0.17
CA LEU A 42 4.44 1.64 -0.01
C LEU A 42 3.25 1.39 0.92
N LEU A 43 2.64 0.21 0.86
CA LEU A 43 1.37 -0.11 1.53
C LEU A 43 1.47 -1.25 2.54
N GLY A 44 2.61 -1.95 2.60
CA GLY A 44 2.81 -3.07 3.52
C GLY A 44 2.12 -4.37 3.10
N GLY A 45 1.64 -4.48 1.86
CA GLY A 45 0.90 -5.66 1.40
C GLY A 45 0.86 -5.82 -0.12
N THR A 46 0.22 -6.90 -0.56
CA THR A 46 0.05 -7.27 -1.98
C THR A 46 -1.42 -7.31 -2.36
N ALA A 47 -1.72 -7.16 -3.65
CA ALA A 47 -3.08 -7.29 -4.17
C ALA A 47 -3.05 -7.91 -5.57
N LYS A 48 -4.05 -8.73 -5.89
CA LYS A 48 -4.17 -9.46 -7.16
C LYS A 48 -5.07 -8.73 -8.14
N GLY A 49 -4.73 -8.86 -9.41
CA GLY A 49 -5.52 -8.36 -10.54
C GLY A 49 -5.24 -6.89 -10.87
N PRO A 50 -5.91 -6.35 -11.91
CA PRO A 50 -5.76 -4.96 -12.33
C PRO A 50 -6.55 -4.03 -11.41
N VAL A 51 -6.11 -3.92 -10.16
CA VAL A 51 -6.74 -3.07 -9.15
C VAL A 51 -6.70 -1.63 -9.63
N LYS A 52 -7.87 -0.98 -9.60
CA LYS A 52 -8.06 0.45 -9.81
C LYS A 52 -8.03 1.18 -8.47
N GLN A 53 -8.70 0.61 -7.47
CA GLN A 53 -8.79 1.18 -6.14
C GLN A 53 -8.91 0.07 -5.09
N VAL A 54 -8.30 0.30 -3.93
CA VAL A 54 -8.53 -0.47 -2.72
C VAL A 54 -9.01 0.46 -1.61
N VAL A 55 -10.03 0.03 -0.89
CA VAL A 55 -10.49 0.66 0.36
C VAL A 55 -10.43 -0.39 1.46
N MET A 56 -9.72 -0.09 2.53
CA MET A 56 -9.63 -0.93 3.72
C MET A 56 -10.13 -0.16 4.93
N GLY A 57 -10.95 -0.79 5.75
CA GLY A 57 -11.33 -0.30 7.07
C GLY A 57 -11.16 -1.40 8.11
N GLU A 58 -10.35 -1.13 9.13
CA GLU A 58 -10.21 -1.98 10.32
C GLU A 58 -10.88 -1.29 11.50
N PHE A 59 -11.53 -2.06 12.35
CA PHE A 59 -12.13 -1.60 13.60
C PHE A 59 -11.86 -2.59 14.73
N GLY A 60 -11.56 -2.07 15.91
CA GLY A 60 -11.45 -2.84 17.12
C GLY A 60 -12.84 -3.23 17.65
N LYS A 61 -13.02 -4.50 17.97
CA LYS A 61 -14.25 -5.04 18.57
C LYS A 61 -14.29 -4.83 20.08
N ASN A 62 -13.14 -5.00 20.74
CA ASN A 62 -12.98 -4.84 22.19
C ASN A 62 -11.90 -3.80 22.56
N VAL A 63 -11.45 -3.01 21.59
CA VAL A 63 -10.48 -1.93 21.74
C VAL A 63 -10.96 -0.76 20.89
N ASN A 64 -10.77 0.48 21.36
CA ASN A 64 -11.05 1.65 20.54
C ASN A 64 -9.89 1.85 19.56
N SER A 65 -10.00 1.23 18.38
CA SER A 65 -8.98 1.25 17.34
C SER A 65 -9.66 1.33 15.97
N GLN A 66 -9.15 2.16 15.09
CA GLN A 66 -9.61 2.27 13.72
C GLN A 66 -8.42 2.50 12.78
N LYS A 67 -8.35 1.74 11.70
CA LYS A 67 -7.40 1.97 10.59
C LYS A 67 -8.17 2.14 9.29
N ARG A 68 -7.72 3.06 8.44
CA ARG A 68 -8.26 3.24 7.09
C ARG A 68 -7.13 3.31 6.09
N VAL A 69 -7.33 2.69 4.93
CA VAL A 69 -6.46 2.83 3.77
C VAL A 69 -7.34 3.06 2.55
N LEU A 70 -7.04 4.10 1.78
CA LEU A 70 -7.55 4.31 0.44
C LEU A 70 -6.36 4.34 -0.50
N GLY A 71 -6.26 3.41 -1.44
CA GLY A 71 -5.20 3.40 -2.45
C GLY A 71 -5.78 3.40 -3.86
N GLN A 72 -5.25 4.22 -4.75
CA GLN A 72 -5.64 4.29 -6.15
C GLN A 72 -4.47 3.98 -7.07
N PHE A 73 -4.74 3.22 -8.12
CA PHE A 73 -3.72 2.71 -9.03
C PHE A 73 -4.06 3.11 -10.47
N ASP A 74 -3.03 3.37 -11.27
CA ASP A 74 -3.20 3.58 -12.70
C ASP A 74 -3.53 2.27 -13.44
N ARG A 75 -3.81 2.36 -14.74
CA ARG A 75 -4.07 1.18 -15.58
C ARG A 75 -2.86 0.23 -15.68
N CYS A 76 -1.67 0.70 -15.33
CA CYS A 76 -0.45 -0.09 -15.29
C CYS A 76 -0.26 -0.83 -13.94
N GLY A 77 -1.15 -0.60 -12.97
CA GLY A 77 -1.11 -1.18 -11.64
C GLY A 77 -0.06 -0.54 -10.73
N GLN A 78 0.37 0.69 -11.04
CA GLN A 78 1.23 1.47 -10.15
C GLN A 78 0.40 2.37 -9.25
N LEU A 79 0.83 2.52 -7.99
CA LEU A 79 0.16 3.41 -7.05
C LEU A 79 0.24 4.86 -7.55
N VAL A 80 -0.91 5.52 -7.64
CA VAL A 80 -1.03 6.95 -7.95
C VAL A 80 -1.07 7.75 -6.66
N VAL A 81 -1.92 7.33 -5.72
CA VAL A 81 -2.10 7.98 -4.42
C VAL A 81 -2.57 6.95 -3.38
N ALA A 82 -2.17 7.14 -2.12
CA ALA A 82 -2.79 6.49 -1.00
C ALA A 82 -2.91 7.41 0.23
N ASP A 83 -4.04 7.27 0.93
CA ASP A 83 -4.29 7.91 2.21
C ASP A 83 -4.44 6.82 3.28
N ILE A 84 -3.68 6.94 4.36
CA ILE A 84 -3.64 5.99 5.46
C ILE A 84 -3.88 6.75 6.76
N SER A 85 -4.84 6.29 7.56
CA SER A 85 -5.05 6.79 8.92
C SER A 85 -5.13 5.65 9.92
N TYR A 86 -4.63 5.89 11.13
CA TYR A 86 -4.72 4.94 12.22
C TYR A 86 -4.86 5.66 13.55
N ASP A 87 -5.96 5.38 14.25
CA ASP A 87 -6.27 5.91 15.57
C ASP A 87 -6.46 4.75 16.53
N LYS A 88 -5.83 4.83 17.70
CA LYS A 88 -6.00 3.86 18.78
C LYS A 88 -6.03 4.56 20.12
N ASN A 89 -7.04 4.25 20.92
CA ASN A 89 -7.14 4.59 22.33
C ASN A 89 -7.32 3.29 23.11
N ASP A 90 -6.27 2.89 23.81
CA ASP A 90 -6.18 1.59 24.43
C ASP A 90 -5.40 1.67 25.75
N GLN A 91 -6.05 1.28 26.84
CA GLN A 91 -5.56 1.46 28.19
C GLN A 91 -5.14 2.92 28.45
N ASN A 92 -3.85 3.17 28.65
CA ASN A 92 -3.27 4.47 28.92
C ASN A 92 -2.58 5.07 27.68
N ILE A 93 -2.76 4.52 26.48
CA ILE A 93 -2.09 4.95 25.25
C ILE A 93 -3.12 5.50 24.25
N VAL A 94 -2.85 6.69 23.72
CA VAL A 94 -3.56 7.28 22.58
C VAL A 94 -2.58 7.47 21.44
N LEU A 95 -2.80 6.79 20.32
CA LEU A 95 -2.01 6.86 19.10
C LEU A 95 -2.87 7.44 17.98
N ALA A 96 -2.31 8.39 17.23
CA ALA A 96 -2.86 8.88 15.98
C ALA A 96 -1.76 8.88 14.91
N MET A 97 -2.08 8.44 13.71
CA MET A 97 -1.19 8.40 12.56
C MET A 97 -1.97 8.79 11.30
N GLU A 98 -1.35 9.64 10.48
CA GLU A 98 -1.80 9.97 9.15
C GLU A 98 -0.63 9.87 8.18
N GLN A 99 -0.90 9.39 6.97
CA GLN A 99 0.07 9.33 5.89
C GLN A 99 -0.61 9.54 4.54
N HIS A 100 -0.02 10.41 3.71
CA HIS A 100 -0.44 10.67 2.34
C HIS A 100 0.71 10.33 1.40
N ILE A 101 0.51 9.34 0.53
CA ILE A 101 1.50 8.88 -0.46
C ILE A 101 1.02 9.31 -1.83
N PHE A 102 1.87 9.90 -2.65
CA PHE A 102 1.51 10.27 -4.02
C PHE A 102 2.69 10.13 -4.97
N ARG A 103 2.36 9.84 -6.23
CA ARG A 103 3.34 9.66 -7.28
C ARG A 103 3.93 11.00 -7.74
N VAL A 104 5.23 11.01 -7.97
CA VAL A 104 5.99 12.13 -8.56
C VAL A 104 6.87 11.64 -9.70
N ASN A 105 7.48 12.55 -10.47
CA ASN A 105 8.26 12.18 -11.68
C ASN A 105 9.40 11.17 -11.42
N HIS A 106 10.00 11.19 -10.23
CA HIS A 106 11.15 10.36 -9.86
C HIS A 106 10.81 9.20 -8.90
N GLY A 107 9.52 8.95 -8.66
CA GLY A 107 9.04 7.87 -7.79
C GLY A 107 7.81 8.27 -6.99
N TRP A 108 7.88 8.21 -5.66
CA TRP A 108 6.79 8.58 -4.77
C TRP A 108 7.26 9.51 -3.67
N LEU A 109 6.38 10.38 -3.19
CA LEU A 109 6.55 11.10 -1.94
C LEU A 109 5.51 10.57 -0.94
N ALA A 110 5.89 10.46 0.33
CA ALA A 110 4.95 10.26 1.42
C ALA A 110 5.11 11.36 2.46
N GLU A 111 4.01 11.98 2.86
CA GLU A 111 3.93 12.92 3.98
C GLU A 111 3.28 12.18 5.14
N TYR A 112 3.77 12.33 6.38
CA TYR A 112 3.19 11.64 7.51
C TYR A 112 3.28 12.42 8.82
N GLN A 113 2.40 12.06 9.74
CA GLN A 113 2.40 12.50 11.12
C GLN A 113 2.02 11.33 12.04
N ILE A 114 2.74 11.17 13.13
CA ILE A 114 2.53 10.15 14.17
C ILE A 114 2.58 10.85 15.51
N SER A 115 1.55 10.67 16.33
CA SER A 115 1.46 11.16 17.70
C SER A 115 1.15 10.00 18.63
N VAL A 116 1.94 9.86 19.69
CA VAL A 116 1.67 8.95 20.80
C VAL A 116 1.61 9.76 22.08
N LYS A 117 0.47 9.67 22.75
CA LYS A 117 0.20 10.27 24.06
C LYS A 117 -0.05 9.15 25.06
N VAL A 118 0.39 9.36 26.29
CA VAL A 118 0.10 8.45 27.39
C VAL A 118 -0.63 9.19 28.50
N GLN A 119 -1.60 8.52 29.10
CA GLN A 119 -2.25 9.00 30.31
C GLN A 119 -1.25 8.90 31.46
N LYS A 120 -0.87 10.06 32.01
CA LYS A 120 -0.09 10.17 33.25
C LYS A 120 -0.90 10.98 34.22
N GLU A 121 -1.20 10.39 35.38
CA GLU A 121 -2.10 10.99 36.37
C GLU A 121 -3.45 11.36 35.69
N ASN A 122 -3.81 12.64 35.68
CA ASN A 122 -5.04 13.17 35.10
C ASN A 122 -4.83 13.94 33.78
N ALA A 123 -3.69 13.77 33.10
CA ALA A 123 -3.40 14.43 31.83
C ALA A 123 -2.85 13.48 30.76
N LEU A 124 -3.18 13.78 29.50
CA LEU A 124 -2.54 13.16 28.35
C LEU A 124 -1.22 13.87 28.05
N VAL A 125 -0.12 13.12 28.14
CA VAL A 125 1.23 13.63 27.92
C VAL A 125 1.78 13.06 26.61
N GLU A 126 2.19 13.92 25.70
CA GLU A 126 2.84 13.53 24.46
C GLU A 126 4.22 12.93 24.73
N VAL A 127 4.44 11.68 24.31
CA VAL A 127 5.69 10.94 24.48
C VAL A 127 6.37 10.63 23.15
N ASN A 128 5.64 10.73 22.04
CA ASN A 128 6.19 10.67 20.70
C ASN A 128 5.38 11.59 19.79
N ASN A 129 6.08 12.40 19.00
CA ASN A 129 5.51 13.19 17.94
C ASN A 129 6.54 13.23 16.81
N LYS A 130 6.24 12.52 15.72
CA LYS A 130 7.08 12.38 14.56
C LYS A 130 6.31 12.83 13.33
N GLN A 131 6.84 13.80 12.60
CA GLN A 131 6.27 14.24 11.33
C GLN A 131 7.37 14.44 10.31
N GLY A 132 7.13 14.09 9.05
CA GLY A 132 8.17 14.12 8.04
C GLY A 132 7.70 13.75 6.66
N ASN A 133 8.67 13.72 5.74
CA ASN A 133 8.47 13.36 4.36
C ASN A 133 9.45 12.26 3.95
N ILE A 134 8.96 11.26 3.22
CA ILE A 134 9.75 10.18 2.66
C ILE A 134 9.77 10.33 1.14
N SER A 135 10.95 10.44 0.54
CA SER A 135 11.13 10.41 -0.91
C SER A 135 11.59 9.02 -1.34
N TYR A 136 10.77 8.33 -2.13
CA TYR A 136 11.06 7.01 -2.70
C TYR A 136 11.60 7.19 -4.12
N MET A 137 12.81 6.70 -4.37
CA MET A 137 13.46 6.79 -5.68
C MET A 137 13.32 5.49 -6.46
N ILE A 138 12.96 5.60 -7.74
CA ILE A 138 12.84 4.44 -8.64
C ILE A 138 14.10 4.19 -9.45
N GLY A 139 14.40 2.91 -9.67
CA GLY A 139 15.40 2.44 -10.61
C GLY A 139 14.88 2.41 -12.05
N THR A 140 15.77 2.05 -12.99
CA THR A 140 15.47 2.02 -14.43
C THR A 140 14.41 1.00 -14.84
N GLN A 141 14.14 0.00 -14.00
CA GLN A 141 13.11 -1.02 -14.19
C GLN A 141 11.77 -0.66 -13.52
N GLY A 142 11.70 0.49 -12.83
CA GLY A 142 10.49 0.96 -12.13
C GLY A 142 10.32 0.42 -10.70
N ASN A 143 11.29 -0.34 -10.19
CA ASN A 143 11.35 -0.77 -8.79
C ASN A 143 11.87 0.35 -7.89
N ILE A 144 11.38 0.44 -6.66
CA ILE A 144 11.91 1.38 -5.66
C ILE A 144 13.27 0.88 -5.19
N ILE A 145 14.33 1.66 -5.36
CA ILE A 145 15.70 1.25 -5.00
C ILE A 145 16.20 1.88 -3.70
N SER A 146 15.63 3.03 -3.32
CA SER A 146 15.92 3.70 -2.06
C SER A 146 14.77 4.56 -1.58
N ALA A 147 14.80 4.89 -0.29
CA ALA A 147 13.94 5.89 0.31
C ALA A 147 14.73 6.78 1.28
N SER A 148 14.43 8.07 1.29
CA SER A 148 15.04 9.05 2.19
C SER A 148 13.95 9.73 3.01
N ASP A 149 13.91 9.50 4.31
CA ASP A 149 12.99 10.09 5.28
C ASP A 149 13.67 11.28 5.98
N SER A 150 13.06 12.46 5.91
CA SER A 150 13.45 13.64 6.69
C SER A 150 12.31 14.06 7.59
N PHE A 151 12.58 14.15 8.89
CA PHE A 151 11.54 14.32 9.89
C PHE A 151 11.94 15.19 11.08
N MET A 152 10.93 15.60 11.83
CA MET A 152 11.03 16.17 13.16
C MET A 152 10.50 15.16 14.16
N LEU A 153 11.31 14.76 15.13
CA LEU A 153 10.92 13.89 16.25
C LEU A 153 11.05 14.67 17.55
N MET A 154 9.94 14.93 18.23
CA MET A 154 9.89 15.73 19.46
C MET A 154 10.65 17.07 19.32
N GLY A 155 10.45 17.75 18.18
CA GLY A 155 11.10 19.02 17.86
C GLY A 155 12.57 18.92 17.42
N LYS A 156 13.14 17.72 17.27
CA LYS A 156 14.51 17.50 16.79
C LYS A 156 14.53 16.98 15.37
N LYS A 157 15.37 17.58 14.51
CA LYS A 157 15.59 17.08 13.15
C LYS A 157 16.20 15.69 13.17
N GLY A 158 15.71 14.85 12.30
CA GLY A 158 16.25 13.53 12.03
C GLY A 158 16.12 13.15 10.56
N PHE A 159 16.80 12.06 10.22
CA PHE A 159 16.74 11.42 8.93
C PHE A 159 16.84 9.90 9.07
N THR A 160 16.35 9.18 8.07
CA THR A 160 16.58 7.74 7.83
C THR A 160 16.73 7.50 6.33
N GLU A 161 17.77 6.79 5.94
CA GLU A 161 18.00 6.32 4.58
C GLU A 161 17.74 4.82 4.51
N THR A 162 16.98 4.38 3.50
CA THR A 162 16.66 2.98 3.26
C THR A 162 17.11 2.57 1.87
N THR A 163 17.79 1.43 1.74
CA THR A 163 18.10 0.78 0.46
C THR A 163 17.33 -0.51 0.31
N TYR A 164 16.89 -0.82 -0.91
CA TYR A 164 16.11 -2.02 -1.22
C TYR A 164 16.86 -2.91 -2.20
N ASP A 165 16.97 -4.20 -1.85
CA ASP A 165 17.59 -5.22 -2.69
C ASP A 165 16.53 -6.16 -3.26
N TYR A 166 16.87 -6.78 -4.37
CA TYR A 166 15.96 -7.62 -5.15
C TYR A 166 16.61 -8.95 -5.49
N ASP A 167 15.80 -9.99 -5.61
CA ASP A 167 16.24 -11.27 -6.17
C ASP A 167 16.28 -11.22 -7.72
N PRO A 168 16.80 -12.26 -8.40
CA PRO A 168 16.87 -12.28 -9.86
C PRO A 168 15.51 -12.22 -10.59
N GLN A 169 14.40 -12.44 -9.88
CA GLN A 169 13.03 -12.30 -10.40
C GLN A 169 12.46 -10.90 -10.13
N MET A 170 13.27 -9.96 -9.63
CA MET A 170 12.87 -8.60 -9.26
C MET A 170 11.82 -8.56 -8.14
N ARG A 171 11.88 -9.53 -7.22
CA ARG A 171 11.09 -9.48 -5.97
C ARG A 171 11.95 -8.91 -4.86
N LEU A 172 11.37 -8.02 -4.05
CA LEU A 172 12.03 -7.44 -2.89
C LEU A 172 12.61 -8.54 -1.99
N SER A 173 13.91 -8.53 -1.75
CA SER A 173 14.59 -9.56 -0.95
C SER A 173 15.02 -9.01 0.41
N SER A 174 15.45 -7.75 0.48
CA SER A 174 15.78 -7.07 1.73
C SER A 174 15.57 -5.56 1.65
N SER A 175 15.42 -4.95 2.82
CA SER A 175 15.51 -3.50 2.99
C SER A 175 16.38 -3.17 4.19
N THR A 176 17.33 -2.25 4.04
CA THR A 176 18.23 -1.82 5.12
C THR A 176 18.06 -0.34 5.39
N SER A 177 17.67 0.00 6.62
CA SER A 177 17.44 1.36 7.08
C SER A 177 18.53 1.83 8.04
N ARG A 178 19.05 3.04 7.83
CA ARG A 178 20.09 3.67 8.66
C ARG A 178 19.83 5.16 8.81
N GLY A 179 19.89 5.64 10.05
CA GLY A 179 19.60 7.02 10.34
C GLY A 179 19.68 7.38 11.81
N SER A 180 19.17 8.57 12.10
CA SER A 180 19.09 9.14 13.45
C SER A 180 18.00 8.51 14.34
N ASP A 181 16.95 7.93 13.74
CA ASP A 181 15.90 7.20 14.46
C ASP A 181 16.27 5.71 14.59
N ARG A 182 16.83 5.39 15.75
CA ARG A 182 17.32 4.03 16.05
C ARG A 182 16.20 2.99 16.06
N LEU A 183 14.95 3.37 16.31
CA LEU A 183 13.82 2.43 16.33
C LEU A 183 13.49 1.93 14.92
N THR A 184 13.78 2.73 13.89
CA THR A 184 13.52 2.38 12.49
C THR A 184 14.75 1.81 11.77
N ASN A 185 15.91 1.79 12.43
CA ASN A 185 17.14 1.25 11.84
C ASN A 185 17.15 -0.28 11.87
N GLY A 186 17.78 -0.89 10.86
CA GLY A 186 17.96 -2.33 10.80
C GLY A 186 17.73 -2.90 9.42
N GLU A 187 17.65 -4.22 9.34
CA GLU A 187 17.39 -4.95 8.11
C GLU A 187 16.07 -5.73 8.24
N TYR A 188 15.25 -5.65 7.20
CA TYR A 188 14.18 -6.60 6.94
C TYR A 188 14.58 -7.52 5.80
N ARG A 189 14.26 -8.81 5.93
CA ARG A 189 14.39 -9.82 4.88
C ARG A 189 13.01 -10.34 4.50
N TYR A 190 12.75 -10.43 3.21
CA TYR A 190 11.47 -10.83 2.65
C TYR A 190 11.61 -12.18 1.95
N ARG A 191 10.56 -12.99 2.03
CA ARG A 191 10.53 -14.33 1.42
C ARG A 191 9.34 -14.41 0.48
N TRP A 192 9.55 -15.04 -0.66
CA TRP A 192 8.52 -15.21 -1.69
C TRP A 192 8.40 -16.67 -2.10
N SER A 193 7.21 -17.10 -2.47
CA SER A 193 6.96 -18.40 -3.07
C SER A 193 7.47 -18.42 -4.51
N LYS A 194 7.67 -19.61 -5.08
CA LYS A 194 8.09 -19.74 -6.49
C LYS A 194 7.10 -19.10 -7.48
N VAL A 195 5.83 -19.02 -7.10
CA VAL A 195 4.75 -18.41 -7.92
C VAL A 195 4.53 -16.92 -7.62
N GLY A 196 5.38 -16.31 -6.78
CA GLY A 196 5.37 -14.86 -6.55
C GLY A 196 4.46 -14.38 -5.41
N LEU A 197 4.04 -15.26 -4.50
CA LEU A 197 3.29 -14.88 -3.29
C LEU A 197 4.25 -14.48 -2.17
N LEU A 198 3.95 -13.42 -1.41
CA LEU A 198 4.73 -13.02 -0.24
C LEU A 198 4.56 -14.07 0.87
N LEU A 199 5.64 -14.71 1.31
CA LEU A 199 5.61 -15.68 2.42
C LEU A 199 5.86 -15.03 3.79
N GLY A 200 6.24 -13.76 3.79
CA GLY A 200 6.42 -12.94 4.99
C GLY A 200 7.80 -12.29 5.06
N SER A 201 8.00 -11.56 6.15
CA SER A 201 9.17 -10.74 6.41
C SER A 201 9.77 -11.05 7.78
N SER A 202 11.02 -10.66 8.01
CA SER A 202 11.67 -10.77 9.32
C SER A 202 12.75 -9.72 9.53
N SER A 203 12.85 -9.21 10.75
CA SER A 203 13.91 -8.34 11.25
C SER A 203 14.37 -8.84 12.62
N ALA A 204 15.24 -8.07 13.29
CA ALA A 204 15.64 -8.37 14.67
C ALA A 204 14.48 -8.28 15.68
N GLN A 205 13.45 -7.48 15.37
CA GLN A 205 12.34 -7.19 16.29
C GLN A 205 11.00 -7.71 15.80
N SER A 206 10.89 -8.12 14.53
CA SER A 206 9.61 -8.54 13.97
C SER A 206 9.77 -9.80 13.12
N LYS A 207 8.74 -10.65 13.13
CA LYS A 207 8.59 -11.75 12.19
C LYS A 207 7.14 -11.87 11.75
N GLU A 208 6.95 -11.92 10.45
CA GLU A 208 5.66 -12.03 9.79
C GLU A 208 5.66 -13.26 8.89
N SER A 209 4.52 -13.93 8.76
CA SER A 209 4.36 -15.09 7.90
C SER A 209 2.93 -15.18 7.36
N TYR A 210 2.82 -15.35 6.05
CA TYR A 210 1.55 -15.49 5.35
C TYR A 210 1.29 -16.96 4.99
N THR A 211 0.02 -17.32 4.95
CA THR A 211 -0.45 -18.65 4.54
C THR A 211 -1.46 -18.52 3.42
N TYR A 212 -1.47 -19.51 2.53
CA TYR A 212 -2.30 -19.50 1.33
C TYR A 212 -2.96 -20.86 1.12
N ASP A 213 -4.15 -20.86 0.51
CA ASP A 213 -4.82 -22.09 0.09
C ASP A 213 -4.29 -22.62 -1.25
N ALA A 214 -4.87 -23.74 -1.72
CA ALA A 214 -4.50 -24.35 -2.99
C ALA A 214 -4.83 -23.46 -4.21
N GLN A 215 -5.75 -22.51 -4.08
CA GLN A 215 -6.09 -21.50 -5.08
C GLN A 215 -5.24 -20.24 -4.93
N GLN A 216 -4.18 -20.30 -4.10
CA GLN A 216 -3.25 -19.21 -3.82
C GLN A 216 -3.90 -18.00 -3.14
N ARG A 217 -5.10 -18.14 -2.57
CA ARG A 217 -5.77 -17.09 -1.81
C ARG A 217 -5.21 -17.03 -0.40
N GLU A 218 -5.01 -15.82 0.11
CA GLU A 218 -4.46 -15.62 1.46
C GLU A 218 -5.45 -16.16 2.49
N LEU A 219 -5.01 -17.10 3.32
CA LEU A 219 -5.79 -17.65 4.43
C LEU A 219 -5.60 -16.84 5.70
N GLY A 220 -4.42 -16.27 5.88
CA GLY A 220 -4.12 -15.49 7.06
C GLY A 220 -2.64 -15.17 7.22
N MET A 221 -2.38 -14.35 8.23
CA MET A 221 -1.08 -13.81 8.58
C MET A 221 -0.80 -14.03 10.07
N ARG A 222 0.43 -14.40 10.40
CA ARG A 222 0.93 -14.37 11.78
C ARG A 222 2.09 -13.40 11.89
N MET A 223 1.96 -12.40 12.76
CA MET A 223 3.01 -11.44 13.09
C MET A 223 3.42 -11.57 14.56
N VAL A 224 4.71 -11.45 14.83
CA VAL A 224 5.27 -11.36 16.18
C VAL A 224 6.20 -10.15 16.22
N ASN A 225 5.90 -9.20 17.09
CA ASN A 225 6.72 -8.03 17.36
C ASN A 225 7.28 -8.11 18.78
N THR A 226 8.59 -7.99 18.91
CA THR A 226 9.31 -7.97 20.17
C THR A 226 9.67 -6.53 20.51
N THR A 227 9.27 -6.08 21.69
CA THR A 227 9.61 -4.78 22.25
C THR A 227 10.59 -4.95 23.42
N SER A 228 11.06 -3.85 24.00
CA SER A 228 11.89 -3.92 25.22
C SER A 228 11.14 -4.52 26.41
N ASN A 229 9.81 -4.47 26.41
CA ASN A 229 8.98 -4.78 27.58
C ASN A 229 8.16 -6.06 27.39
N GLY A 230 8.24 -6.71 26.23
CA GLY A 230 7.40 -7.86 25.94
C GLY A 230 7.22 -8.17 24.46
N THR A 231 6.18 -8.91 24.15
CA THR A 231 5.90 -9.42 22.79
C THR A 231 4.44 -9.20 22.45
N ILE A 232 4.19 -8.76 21.22
CA ILE A 232 2.86 -8.67 20.61
C ILE A 232 2.78 -9.74 19.51
N THR A 233 1.77 -10.60 19.58
CA THR A 233 1.47 -11.57 18.53
C THR A 233 0.13 -11.23 17.91
N THR A 234 0.09 -11.09 16.59
CA THR A 234 -1.13 -10.86 15.82
C THR A 234 -1.39 -12.07 14.93
N LEU A 235 -2.61 -12.59 14.96
CA LEU A 235 -3.13 -13.63 14.08
C LEU A 235 -4.29 -13.05 13.29
N ASP A 236 -4.12 -12.87 11.99
CA ASP A 236 -5.18 -12.45 11.08
C ASP A 236 -5.64 -13.65 10.24
N GLU A 237 -6.94 -13.80 10.09
CA GLU A 237 -7.56 -14.88 9.32
C GLU A 237 -8.55 -14.31 8.32
N CYS A 238 -8.34 -14.61 7.05
CA CYS A 238 -9.25 -14.20 6.00
C CYS A 238 -10.53 -15.05 6.04
N GLN A 239 -11.68 -14.37 6.01
CA GLN A 239 -13.01 -14.94 6.14
C GLN A 239 -13.74 -15.02 4.80
N SER A 240 -13.42 -14.11 3.87
CA SER A 240 -14.01 -14.10 2.54
C SER A 240 -13.05 -13.54 1.50
N TRP A 241 -13.23 -13.95 0.25
CA TRP A 241 -12.46 -13.47 -0.89
C TRP A 241 -13.38 -12.95 -1.98
N ASP A 242 -12.88 -12.01 -2.78
CA ASP A 242 -13.50 -11.67 -4.05
C ASP A 242 -13.23 -12.72 -5.14
N LYS A 243 -13.75 -12.48 -6.34
CA LYS A 243 -13.59 -13.37 -7.50
C LYS A 243 -12.14 -13.50 -8.00
N ILE A 244 -11.27 -12.54 -7.69
CA ILE A 244 -9.85 -12.55 -8.07
C ILE A 244 -9.02 -13.25 -6.98
N GLY A 245 -9.58 -13.43 -5.79
CA GLY A 245 -8.97 -14.12 -4.67
C GLY A 245 -8.18 -13.19 -3.75
N ASN A 246 -8.51 -11.89 -3.69
CA ASN A 246 -8.08 -11.01 -2.60
C ASN A 246 -9.02 -11.17 -1.40
N CYS A 247 -8.47 -11.03 -0.19
CA CYS A 247 -9.26 -11.06 1.03
C CYS A 247 -10.18 -9.84 1.10
N THR A 248 -11.47 -10.03 1.35
CA THR A 248 -12.48 -8.95 1.46
C THR A 248 -12.97 -8.74 2.89
N LEU A 249 -12.75 -9.71 3.77
CA LEU A 249 -13.06 -9.63 5.19
C LEU A 249 -12.04 -10.49 5.95
N SER A 250 -11.42 -9.95 6.99
CA SER A 250 -10.57 -10.71 7.91
C SER A 250 -10.91 -10.42 9.37
N TYR A 251 -10.52 -11.35 10.23
CA TYR A 251 -10.57 -11.18 11.68
C TYR A 251 -9.18 -11.37 12.28
N SER A 252 -8.82 -10.43 13.14
CA SER A 252 -7.52 -10.39 13.79
C SER A 252 -7.64 -10.58 15.30
N HIS A 253 -6.76 -11.40 15.85
CA HIS A 253 -6.54 -11.59 17.28
C HIS A 253 -5.13 -11.12 17.64
N GLU A 254 -5.03 -10.10 18.47
CA GLU A 254 -3.77 -9.61 18.99
C GLU A 254 -3.63 -10.02 20.47
N THR A 255 -2.48 -10.57 20.83
CA THR A 255 -2.10 -10.86 22.21
C THR A 255 -0.80 -10.15 22.52
N GLU A 256 -0.84 -9.24 23.49
CA GLU A 256 0.32 -8.55 24.02
C GLU A 256 0.65 -9.10 25.40
N ILE A 257 1.90 -9.52 25.58
CA ILE A 257 2.45 -9.93 26.88
C ILE A 257 3.50 -8.89 27.24
N ALA A 258 3.24 -8.09 28.28
CA ALA A 258 4.12 -7.02 28.75
C ALA A 258 4.39 -7.21 30.25
N GLY A 259 5.60 -7.65 30.61
CA GLY A 259 5.91 -8.05 31.99
C GLY A 259 4.99 -9.17 32.49
N GLN A 260 4.16 -8.89 33.50
CA GLN A 260 3.17 -9.83 34.04
C GLN A 260 1.76 -9.64 33.45
N GLU A 261 1.55 -8.60 32.64
CA GLU A 261 0.24 -8.30 32.07
C GLU A 261 0.06 -9.00 30.72
N THR A 262 -1.16 -9.44 30.45
CA THR A 262 -1.57 -9.97 29.15
C THR A 262 -2.82 -9.24 28.68
N LEU A 263 -2.73 -8.61 27.51
CA LEU A 263 -3.82 -7.91 26.86
C LEU A 263 -4.22 -8.65 25.58
N GLN A 264 -5.52 -8.73 25.33
CA GLN A 264 -6.07 -9.38 24.15
C GLN A 264 -7.03 -8.45 23.42
N ARG A 265 -6.83 -8.33 22.11
CA ARG A 265 -7.64 -7.47 21.24
C ARG A 265 -8.17 -8.27 20.07
N GLN A 266 -9.38 -7.93 19.66
CA GLN A 266 -10.07 -8.48 18.51
C GLN A 266 -10.35 -7.34 17.54
N LEU A 267 -9.99 -7.52 16.28
CA LEU A 267 -10.23 -6.55 15.22
C LEU A 267 -10.93 -7.23 14.04
N GLY A 268 -11.73 -6.46 13.31
CA GLY A 268 -12.29 -6.87 12.04
C GLY A 268 -11.85 -5.91 10.95
N THR A 269 -11.48 -6.44 9.79
CA THR A 269 -11.02 -5.64 8.65
C THR A 269 -11.84 -5.99 7.42
N ALA A 270 -12.40 -4.98 6.77
CA ALA A 270 -13.10 -5.12 5.51
C ALA A 270 -12.30 -4.44 4.39
N TYR A 271 -12.23 -5.10 3.24
CA TYR A 271 -11.56 -4.62 2.05
C TYR A 271 -12.54 -4.58 0.88
N ARG A 272 -12.46 -3.51 0.08
CA ARG A 272 -13.14 -3.39 -1.21
C ARG A 272 -12.11 -3.12 -2.29
N PHE A 273 -12.07 -3.99 -3.29
CA PHE A 273 -11.27 -3.80 -4.49
C PHE A 273 -12.18 -3.41 -5.65
N GLU A 274 -11.79 -2.37 -6.38
CA GLU A 274 -12.32 -2.02 -7.69
C GLU A 274 -11.27 -2.33 -8.74
N TYR A 275 -11.70 -2.74 -9.92
CA TYR A 275 -10.83 -3.21 -10.99
C TYR A 275 -11.09 -2.46 -12.28
N TRP A 276 -10.04 -2.25 -13.08
CA TRP A 276 -10.16 -1.57 -14.38
C TRP A 276 -11.04 -2.33 -15.38
N ASP A 277 -11.06 -3.67 -15.34
CA ASP A 277 -11.77 -4.50 -16.33
C ASP A 277 -12.97 -5.24 -15.71
N SER A 278 -13.60 -4.67 -14.67
CA SER A 278 -14.81 -5.27 -14.11
C SER A 278 -15.97 -5.20 -15.12
N GLU A 279 -16.70 -6.31 -15.29
CA GLU A 279 -17.79 -6.49 -16.28
C GLU A 279 -18.89 -5.41 -16.23
N ALA A 280 -18.93 -4.59 -15.17
CA ALA A 280 -19.84 -3.46 -15.05
C ALA A 280 -19.63 -2.36 -16.12
N GLU A 281 -18.44 -2.25 -16.72
CA GLU A 281 -18.23 -1.32 -17.85
C GLU A 281 -18.67 -1.91 -19.20
N LYS A 282 -18.83 -3.23 -19.31
CA LYS A 282 -19.22 -3.88 -20.58
C LYS A 282 -20.74 -3.87 -20.83
N ASP A 283 -21.54 -3.86 -19.77
CA ASP A 283 -23.01 -3.82 -19.90
C ASP A 283 -23.58 -2.40 -20.18
N GLY A 284 -22.74 -1.36 -20.06
CA GLY A 284 -23.12 0.04 -20.30
C GLY A 284 -22.96 0.51 -21.76
N GLU A 285 -22.20 -0.22 -22.57
CA GLU A 285 -21.88 0.16 -23.96
C GLU A 285 -22.68 -0.63 -25.01
N GLU A 286 -23.32 -1.75 -24.62
CA GLU A 286 -24.20 -2.54 -25.49
C GLU A 286 -25.68 -2.13 -25.39
N LYS A 287 -26.00 -1.08 -24.62
CA LYS A 287 -27.36 -0.51 -24.48
C LYS A 287 -27.42 1.01 -24.70
N ARG A 288 -26.80 1.51 -25.76
CA ARG A 288 -27.09 2.83 -26.31
C ARG A 288 -27.27 2.80 -27.82
#